data_AF-A0A517Y0N6-F1
#
_entry.id   AF-A0A517Y0N6-F1
#
_cell.length_a   1.000
_cell.length_b   1.000
_cell.length_c   1.000
_cell.angle_alpha   90.00
_cell.angle_beta   90.00
_cell.angle_gamma   90.00
#
_symmetry.space_group_name_H-M   'P 1'
#
loop_
_entity.id
_entity.type
_entity.pdbx_description
1 polymer ?
#
loop_
_entity_poly.entity_id
_entity_poly.type
_entity_poly.pdbx_seq_one_letter_code
_entity_poly.pdbx_strand_id
1 'polypeptide(L)'
;MSRQLRRFEVLLPLRLNDGTPVPDAAVADTLIELEERFGAVSCETQTIRGRWRAEGQTYRDDLIRVFVDVDDDPEHREFFVAFKDVLKARFQQLDIWLTTYLIEVL
;
A
#
# COMPACT_ATOMS: atom_id res chain seq x y z
N MET A 1 4.84 4.89 29.23
CA MET A 1 3.88 3.87 28.79
C MET A 1 4.10 3.73 27.31
N SER A 2 4.42 2.54 26.82
CA SER A 2 4.56 2.32 25.38
C SER A 2 3.20 2.49 24.72
N ARG A 3 3.19 3.19 23.58
CA ARG A 3 1.97 3.41 22.79
C ARG A 3 1.84 2.25 21.80
N GLN A 4 0.77 1.47 21.91
CA GLN A 4 0.44 0.48 20.89
C GLN A 4 -0.22 1.19 19.71
N LEU A 5 0.34 0.99 18.53
CA LEU A 5 -0.20 1.46 17.26
C LEU A 5 -0.52 0.25 16.38
N ARG A 6 -1.25 0.52 15.30
CA ARG A 6 -1.43 -0.40 14.19
C ARG A 6 -0.71 0.16 12.96
N ARG A 7 0.20 -0.66 12.41
CA ARG A 7 0.79 -0.39 11.09
C ARG A 7 -0.09 -0.95 10.00
N PHE A 8 -0.36 -0.16 8.97
CA PHE A 8 -0.88 -0.65 7.70
C PHE A 8 0.23 -0.55 6.66
N GLU A 9 0.52 -1.65 5.98
CA GLU A 9 1.54 -1.73 4.91
C GLU A 9 0.88 -2.11 3.59
N VAL A 10 1.13 -1.29 2.56
CA VAL A 10 0.69 -1.49 1.19
C VAL A 10 1.91 -1.68 0.31
N LEU A 11 1.85 -2.67 -0.59
CA LEU A 11 2.78 -2.77 -1.70
C LEU A 11 2.18 -2.10 -2.94
N LEU A 12 2.70 -0.93 -3.30
CA LEU A 12 2.28 -0.22 -4.50
C LEU A 12 3.13 -0.68 -5.69
N PRO A 13 2.52 -1.02 -6.82
CA PRO A 13 3.26 -1.40 -7.99
C PRO A 13 3.86 -0.18 -8.70
N LEU A 14 5.01 -0.39 -9.32
CA LEU A 14 5.67 0.52 -10.25
C LEU A 14 5.38 0.15 -11.71
N ARG A 15 4.69 -0.97 -11.94
CA ARG A 15 4.24 -1.43 -13.25
C ARG A 15 2.79 -1.87 -13.21
N LEU A 16 2.04 -1.54 -14.26
CA LEU A 16 0.69 -2.08 -14.47
C LEU A 16 0.77 -3.59 -14.79
N ASN A 17 -0.36 -4.30 -14.72
CA ASN A 17 -0.39 -5.75 -15.02
C ASN A 17 0.01 -6.11 -16.46
N ASP A 18 -0.03 -5.15 -17.39
CA ASP A 18 0.47 -5.30 -18.76
C ASP A 18 2.00 -5.06 -18.88
N GLY A 19 2.65 -4.69 -17.78
CA GLY A 19 4.09 -4.43 -17.69
C GLY A 19 4.52 -2.99 -17.97
N THR A 20 3.60 -2.11 -18.37
CA THR A 20 3.90 -0.67 -18.58
C THR A 20 4.19 0.03 -17.25
N PRO A 21 5.02 1.09 -17.23
CA PRO A 21 5.29 1.83 -15.99
C PRO A 21 4.03 2.51 -15.44
N VAL A 22 3.89 2.50 -14.11
CA VAL A 22 2.89 3.31 -13.42
C VAL A 22 3.27 4.79 -13.53
N PRO A 23 2.31 5.71 -13.80
CA PRO A 23 2.59 7.14 -13.79
C PRO A 23 3.08 7.61 -12.42
N ASP A 24 4.13 8.43 -12.37
CA ASP A 24 4.70 8.94 -11.11
C ASP A 24 3.67 9.62 -10.21
N ALA A 25 2.70 10.31 -10.81
CA ALA A 25 1.59 10.94 -10.11
C ALA A 25 0.76 9.95 -9.28
N ALA A 26 0.56 8.71 -9.72
CA ALA A 26 -0.25 7.74 -8.99
C ALA A 26 0.34 7.39 -7.61
N VAL A 27 1.66 7.27 -7.53
CA VAL A 27 2.37 7.08 -6.26
C VAL A 27 2.31 8.36 -5.43
N ALA A 28 2.63 9.51 -6.02
CA ALA A 28 2.62 10.79 -5.33
C ALA A 28 1.25 11.11 -4.71
N ASP A 29 0.18 10.99 -5.49
CA ASP A 29 -1.20 11.22 -5.05
C ASP A 29 -1.58 10.28 -3.90
N THR A 30 -1.11 9.03 -3.95
CA THR A 30 -1.35 8.04 -2.88
C THR A 30 -0.65 8.43 -1.59
N LEU A 31 0.58 8.93 -1.67
CA LEU A 31 1.32 9.39 -0.49
C LEU A 31 0.67 10.64 0.10
N ILE A 32 0.32 11.60 -0.74
CA ILE A 32 -0.36 12.85 -0.31
C ILE A 32 -1.69 12.52 0.36
N GLU A 33 -2.53 11.66 -0.22
CA GLU A 33 -3.83 11.29 0.37
C GLU A 33 -3.67 10.62 1.75
N LEU A 34 -2.69 9.74 1.90
CA LEU A 34 -2.39 9.09 3.20
C LEU A 34 -1.84 10.09 4.22
N GLU A 35 -0.96 11.00 3.80
CA GLU A 35 -0.43 12.08 4.64
C GLU A 35 -1.54 13.03 5.09
N GLU A 36 -2.40 13.48 4.18
CA GLU A 36 -3.53 14.37 4.51
C GLU A 36 -4.52 13.69 5.47
N ARG A 37 -4.75 12.38 5.32
CA ARG A 37 -5.68 11.63 6.16
C ARG A 37 -5.15 11.33 7.56
N PHE A 38 -3.88 10.94 7.67
CA PHE A 38 -3.32 10.41 8.92
C PHE A 38 -2.23 11.27 9.55
N GLY A 39 -1.83 12.36 8.87
CA GLY A 39 -0.79 13.28 9.30
C GLY A 39 0.64 12.77 9.07
N ALA A 40 0.81 11.54 8.56
CA ALA A 40 2.10 10.96 8.22
C ALA A 40 1.97 9.77 7.26
N VAL A 41 2.99 9.58 6.43
CA VAL A 41 3.19 8.39 5.61
C VAL A 41 4.68 8.11 5.48
N SER A 42 5.06 6.83 5.44
CA SER A 42 6.42 6.40 5.16
C SER A 42 6.46 5.59 3.87
N CYS A 43 7.52 5.78 3.09
CA CYS A 43 7.73 5.10 1.82
C CYS A 43 9.16 4.56 1.74
N GLU A 44 9.29 3.27 1.46
CA GLU A 44 10.56 2.63 1.14
C GLU A 44 10.68 2.51 -0.38
N THR A 45 11.67 3.21 -0.92
CA THR A 45 11.91 3.32 -2.36
C THR A 45 12.72 2.16 -2.94
N GLN A 46 13.10 1.19 -2.11
CA GLN A 46 13.75 -0.04 -2.59
C GLN A 46 12.76 -0.85 -3.42
N THR A 47 13.14 -1.24 -4.64
CA THR A 47 12.28 -2.08 -5.48
C THR A 47 12.20 -3.51 -4.93
N ILE A 48 11.02 -3.88 -4.44
CA ILE A 48 10.68 -5.25 -4.05
C ILE A 48 10.22 -5.98 -5.31
N ARG A 49 10.95 -7.03 -5.71
CA ARG A 49 10.60 -7.82 -6.90
C ARG A 49 9.72 -9.00 -6.52
N GLY A 50 8.47 -8.95 -6.97
CA GLY A 50 7.44 -9.96 -6.73
C GLY A 50 7.21 -10.87 -7.93
N ARG A 51 6.69 -12.07 -7.65
CA ARG A 51 6.12 -12.96 -8.67
C ARG A 51 4.91 -13.66 -8.08
N TRP A 52 3.82 -13.66 -8.82
CA TRP A 52 2.60 -14.39 -8.44
C TRP A 52 1.94 -15.01 -9.66
N ARG A 53 0.98 -15.91 -9.41
CA ARG A 53 0.23 -16.61 -10.44
C ARG A 53 -1.26 -16.44 -10.22
N ALA A 54 -1.99 -16.11 -11.26
CA ALA A 54 -3.44 -16.15 -11.29
C ALA A 54 -3.89 -16.63 -12.68
N GLU A 55 -4.95 -17.45 -12.70
CA GLU A 55 -5.55 -17.97 -13.94
C GLU A 55 -4.54 -18.60 -14.93
N GLY A 56 -3.47 -19.22 -14.41
CA GLY A 56 -2.42 -19.84 -15.24
C GLY A 56 -1.38 -18.85 -15.80
N GLN A 57 -1.58 -17.55 -15.66
CA GLN A 57 -0.62 -16.51 -16.03
C GLN A 57 0.34 -16.22 -14.86
N THR A 58 1.62 -15.97 -15.18
CA THR A 58 2.59 -15.46 -14.20
C THR A 58 2.71 -13.96 -14.35
N TYR A 59 2.59 -13.25 -13.24
CA TYR A 59 2.79 -11.81 -13.12
C TYR A 59 4.13 -11.53 -12.44
N ARG A 60 4.74 -10.41 -12.81
CA ARG A 60 5.99 -9.91 -12.23
C ARG A 60 5.74 -8.52 -11.75
N ASP A 61 6.10 -8.26 -10.50
CA ASP A 61 5.91 -6.96 -9.89
C ASP A 61 7.26 -6.32 -9.58
N ASP A 62 7.34 -5.02 -9.87
CA ASP A 62 8.29 -4.11 -9.26
C ASP A 62 7.46 -3.29 -8.27
N LEU A 63 7.70 -3.42 -6.97
CA LEU A 63 6.86 -2.84 -5.91
C LEU A 63 7.70 -1.88 -5.04
N ILE A 64 7.03 -0.89 -4.46
CA ILE A 64 7.52 -0.12 -3.31
C ILE A 64 6.63 -0.40 -2.11
N ARG A 65 7.18 -0.23 -0.90
CA ARG A 65 6.42 -0.40 0.34
C ARG A 65 6.04 0.96 0.90
N VAL A 66 4.74 1.17 1.08
CA VAL A 66 4.17 2.36 1.73
C VAL A 66 3.50 1.91 3.02
N PHE A 67 3.72 2.64 4.11
CA PHE A 67 3.07 2.31 5.37
C PHE A 67 2.71 3.55 6.18
N VAL A 68 1.67 3.39 6.99
CA VAL A 68 1.23 4.36 8.00
C VAL A 68 1.11 3.66 9.35
N ASP A 69 1.45 4.39 10.41
CA ASP A 69 1.30 3.96 11.79
C ASP A 69 0.24 4.84 12.46
N VAL A 70 -0.86 4.23 12.85
CA VAL A 70 -2.04 4.92 13.38
C VAL A 70 -2.51 4.26 14.66
N ASP A 71 -3.37 4.91 15.43
CA ASP A 71 -4.00 4.25 16.59
C ASP A 71 -4.79 3.01 16.15
N ASP A 72 -4.84 1.99 17.01
CA ASP A 72 -5.59 0.75 16.74
C ASP A 72 -7.09 0.98 16.84
N ASP A 73 -7.64 1.60 15.80
CA ASP A 73 -9.05 1.96 15.67
C ASP A 73 -9.72 1.15 14.52
N PRO A 74 -10.89 0.53 14.75
CA PRO A 74 -11.69 -0.09 13.69
C PRO A 74 -11.94 0.80 12.47
N GLU A 75 -12.13 2.12 12.66
CA GLU A 75 -12.38 3.06 11.56
C GLU A 75 -11.20 3.13 10.58
N HIS A 76 -9.97 3.02 11.07
CA HIS A 76 -8.77 2.98 10.23
C HIS A 76 -8.75 1.71 9.38
N ARG A 77 -9.15 0.57 9.96
CA ARG A 77 -9.26 -0.68 9.21
C ARG A 77 -10.29 -0.58 8.10
N GLU A 78 -11.46 -0.01 8.38
CA GLU A 78 -12.52 0.20 7.39
C GLU A 78 -12.04 1.12 6.27
N PHE A 79 -11.34 2.22 6.60
CA PHE A 79 -10.70 3.08 5.62
C PHE A 79 -9.78 2.27 4.69
N PHE A 80 -8.84 1.48 5.24
CA PHE A 80 -7.87 0.74 4.43
C PHE A 80 -8.51 -0.35 3.56
N VAL A 81 -9.60 -0.97 4.01
CA VAL A 81 -10.38 -1.92 3.21
C VAL A 81 -10.98 -1.20 1.99
N ALA A 82 -11.62 -0.05 2.17
CA ALA A 82 -12.18 0.72 1.07
C ALA A 82 -11.08 1.32 0.16
N PHE A 83 -9.99 1.79 0.76
CA PHE A 83 -8.86 2.38 0.06
C PHE A 83 -8.18 1.37 -0.85
N LYS A 84 -8.14 0.08 -0.47
CA LYS A 84 -7.62 -0.99 -1.33
C LYS A 84 -8.30 -1.01 -2.70
N ASP A 85 -9.61 -0.78 -2.78
CA ASP A 85 -10.33 -0.75 -4.05
C ASP A 85 -10.00 0.50 -4.88
N VAL A 86 -9.80 1.66 -4.22
CA VAL A 86 -9.30 2.88 -4.86
C VAL A 86 -7.93 2.64 -5.48
N LEU A 87 -7.02 2.00 -4.74
CA LEU A 87 -5.68 1.66 -5.22
C LEU A 87 -5.72 0.69 -6.40
N LYS A 88 -6.57 -0.34 -6.36
CA LYS A 88 -6.74 -1.27 -7.49
C LYS A 88 -7.14 -0.54 -8.77
N ALA A 89 -8.07 0.41 -8.69
CA ALA A 89 -8.45 1.23 -9.83
C ALA A 89 -7.31 2.17 -10.28
N ARG A 90 -6.71 2.91 -9.35
CA ARG A 90 -5.63 3.89 -9.61
C ARG A 90 -4.40 3.26 -10.26
N PHE A 91 -4.02 2.07 -9.81
CA PHE A 91 -2.83 1.33 -10.30
C PHE A 91 -3.19 0.24 -11.34
N GLN A 92 -4.46 0.14 -11.75
CA GLN A 92 -4.97 -0.85 -12.68
C GLN A 92 -4.54 -2.28 -12.34
N GLN A 93 -4.67 -2.62 -11.06
CA GLN A 93 -4.29 -3.92 -10.52
C GLN A 93 -5.49 -4.83 -10.28
N LEU A 94 -5.33 -6.13 -10.57
CA LEU A 94 -6.30 -7.16 -10.19
C LEU A 94 -6.46 -7.24 -8.67
N ASP A 95 -5.35 -7.10 -7.94
CA ASP A 95 -5.36 -6.94 -6.49
C ASP A 95 -4.17 -6.12 -6.01
N ILE A 96 -4.27 -5.56 -4.80
CA ILE A 96 -3.19 -4.86 -4.11
C ILE A 96 -2.91 -5.59 -2.80
N TRP A 97 -1.63 -5.91 -2.56
CA TRP A 97 -1.22 -6.49 -1.29
C TRP A 97 -1.27 -5.43 -0.19
N LEU A 98 -2.05 -5.71 0.85
CA LEU A 98 -2.27 -4.86 2.01
C LEU A 98 -2.25 -5.74 3.26
N THR A 99 -1.42 -5.39 4.24
CA THR A 99 -1.28 -6.10 5.52
C THR A 99 -1.34 -5.13 6.68
N THR A 100 -1.62 -5.65 7.88
CA THR A 100 -1.61 -4.85 9.10
C THR A 100 -1.07 -5.63 10.30
N TYR A 101 -0.40 -4.91 11.20
CA TYR A 101 0.27 -5.45 12.38
C TYR A 101 0.05 -4.53 13.58
N LEU A 102 -0.06 -5.09 14.78
CA LEU A 102 0.13 -4.31 16.00
C LEU A 102 1.62 -4.04 16.19
N ILE A 103 1.97 -2.81 16.53
CA ILE A 103 3.34 -2.39 16.80
C ILE A 103 3.39 -1.64 18.13
N GLU A 104 4.52 -1.76 18.83
CA GLU A 104 4.81 -1.00 20.04
C GLU A 104 5.79 0.12 19.70
N VAL A 105 5.49 1.34 20.15
CA VAL A 105 6.41 2.48 20.08
C VAL A 105 6.97 2.77 21.47
N LEU A 106 8.30 2.83 21.56
CA LEU A 106 9.08 3.03 22.79
C LEU A 106 9.31 4.50 23.13
#